data_AF-A0A8H4J6D1-F1
#
_entry.id   AF-A0A8H4J6D1-F1
#
_cell.length_a   1.000
_cell.length_b   1.000
_cell.length_c   1.000
_cell.angle_alpha   90.00
_cell.angle_beta   90.00
_cell.angle_gamma   90.00
#
_symmetry.space_group_name_H-M   'P 1'
#
loop_
_entity.id
_entity.type
_entity.pdbx_description
1 polymer ?
#
loop_
_entity_poly.entity_id
_entity_poly.type
_entity_poly.pdbx_seq_one_letter_code
_entity_poly.pdbx_strand_id
1 'polypeptide(L)'
;MDVRLKPPIRRCKFVKINNNDYAPFDVIHRLGSAKQTLWGLQEEPLDSLPAFDSSEWVTLPPSDFRDLSDTFVWKLERSDAQRIARRLLEMKWSPEGFLFGRNRATRLWRFLSTAADDLRDLLDRTRLNLNIIGENDSDKEKLKDVLDPAIRACNRYDLDRAGTGALFDALNSFTERLSRKKADEIIGELVFVLFITDPEFRHLVMQSSKHLSPSSQNSRLGVTTTTVVPVTGDVITYSRPASAILVPSAFGVKQSFRIDLDWLYHENGATQRWFREAQGREEIQASLRVVILAALRAGCGVVFA
;
A
#
# COMPACT_ATOMS: atom_id res chain seq x y z
N MET A 1 19.60 17.68 -32.63
CA MET A 1 19.50 16.51 -31.73
C MET A 1 19.47 17.07 -30.31
N ASP A 2 18.29 17.20 -29.71
CA ASP A 2 18.18 17.65 -28.32
C ASP A 2 18.62 16.53 -27.39
N VAL A 3 19.79 16.72 -26.77
CA VAL A 3 20.22 15.94 -25.62
C VAL A 3 19.28 16.32 -24.48
N ARG A 4 18.19 15.56 -24.30
CA ARG A 4 17.35 15.67 -23.11
C ARG A 4 18.19 15.25 -21.90
N LEU A 5 18.85 16.22 -21.27
CA LEU A 5 19.53 16.05 -20.00
C LEU A 5 18.52 15.46 -19.01
N LYS A 6 18.88 14.34 -18.38
CA LYS A 6 18.04 13.74 -17.33
C LYS A 6 17.82 14.78 -16.23
N PRO A 7 16.59 14.89 -15.70
CA PRO A 7 16.30 15.85 -14.65
C PRO A 7 17.20 15.61 -13.42
N PRO A 8 17.74 16.67 -12.80
CA PRO A 8 18.54 16.54 -11.58
C PRO A 8 17.74 15.89 -10.45
N ILE A 9 18.40 15.03 -9.66
CA ILE A 9 17.78 14.31 -8.54
C ILE A 9 18.01 15.09 -7.24
N ARG A 10 16.94 15.31 -6.48
CA ARG A 10 17.00 15.83 -5.10
C ARG A 10 16.55 14.77 -4.12
N ARG A 11 17.16 14.75 -2.95
CA ARG A 11 16.85 13.81 -1.87
C ARG A 11 16.19 14.56 -0.73
N CYS A 12 15.22 13.93 -0.10
CA CYS A 12 14.59 14.45 1.08
C CYS A 12 14.39 13.36 2.13
N LYS A 13 14.30 13.81 3.37
CA LYS A 13 13.93 12.99 4.52
C LYS A 13 12.68 13.51 5.18
N PHE A 14 12.00 12.62 5.89
CA PHE A 14 10.82 12.96 6.67
C PHE A 14 11.22 13.44 8.06
N VAL A 15 10.81 14.66 8.42
CA VAL A 15 11.20 15.29 9.68
C VAL A 15 10.00 15.75 10.48
N LYS A 16 10.12 15.61 11.80
CA LYS A 16 9.19 16.22 12.76
C LYS A 16 9.53 17.70 12.91
N ILE A 17 8.54 18.55 12.72
CA ILE A 17 8.68 20.00 12.77
C ILE A 17 8.53 20.44 14.22
N ASN A 18 9.63 20.84 14.85
CA ASN A 18 9.67 21.25 16.26
C ASN A 18 9.78 22.78 16.46
N ASN A 19 10.54 23.49 15.60
CA ASN A 19 10.48 24.95 15.33
C ASN A 19 11.64 25.36 14.39
N ASN A 20 11.51 26.55 13.80
CA ASN A 20 12.18 27.08 12.60
C ASN A 20 13.70 27.23 12.68
N ASP A 21 14.39 26.58 11.73
CA ASP A 21 15.61 27.09 11.07
C ASP A 21 15.59 26.79 9.56
N TYR A 22 14.87 25.73 9.14
CA TYR A 22 14.51 25.46 7.76
C TYR A 22 13.05 24.97 7.71
N ALA A 23 12.16 25.71 7.05
CA ALA A 23 10.78 25.27 6.89
C ALA A 23 10.74 24.10 5.90
N PRO A 24 10.19 22.93 6.26
CA PRO A 24 9.97 21.84 5.32
C PRO A 24 9.13 22.33 4.15
N PHE A 25 9.51 21.92 2.93
CA PHE A 25 8.87 22.44 1.72
C PHE A 25 7.56 21.72 1.38
N ASP A 26 7.27 20.62 2.08
CA ASP A 26 6.06 19.83 1.94
C ASP A 26 5.58 19.45 3.35
N VAL A 27 4.51 20.06 3.83
CA VAL A 27 4.02 19.93 5.21
C VAL A 27 2.67 19.23 5.21
N ILE A 28 2.55 18.19 6.03
CA ILE A 28 1.27 17.54 6.31
C ILE A 28 0.80 17.96 7.70
N HIS A 29 -0.39 18.55 7.75
CA HIS A 29 -1.07 18.85 9.00
C HIS A 29 -1.84 17.60 9.47
N ARG A 30 -1.57 17.18 10.72
CA ARG A 30 -2.15 16.00 11.43
C ARG A 30 -1.71 14.63 10.91
N LEU A 31 -0.94 13.94 11.76
CA LEU A 31 -0.93 12.48 11.90
C LEU A 31 -1.32 12.17 13.36
N GLY A 32 -2.60 11.93 13.64
CA GLY A 32 -3.10 11.47 14.95
C GLY A 32 -3.76 12.52 15.87
N SER A 33 -4.55 12.02 16.83
CA SER A 33 -5.42 12.80 17.74
C SER A 33 -4.76 13.06 19.09
N ALA A 34 -4.28 14.29 19.34
CA ALA A 34 -4.29 14.99 20.64
C ALA A 34 -3.24 16.13 20.73
N LYS A 35 -2.18 16.12 19.91
CA LYS A 35 -1.18 17.21 19.83
C LYS A 35 -0.87 17.52 18.38
N GLN A 36 -0.88 18.80 17.99
CA GLN A 36 -0.44 19.23 16.65
C GLN A 36 1.04 18.88 16.49
N THR A 37 1.31 17.70 15.94
CA THR A 37 2.64 17.33 15.49
C THR A 37 2.67 17.60 14.01
N LEU A 38 3.45 18.62 13.62
CA LEU A 38 3.66 18.96 12.23
C LEU A 38 4.81 18.09 11.70
N TRP A 39 4.63 17.51 10.53
CA TRP A 39 5.66 16.74 9.85
C TRP A 39 5.81 17.27 8.43
N GLY A 40 7.02 17.15 7.87
CA GLY A 40 7.24 17.53 6.50
C GLY A 40 8.51 16.96 5.89
N LEU A 41 8.72 17.28 4.61
CA LEU A 41 9.92 16.89 3.87
C LEU A 41 10.98 17.98 3.95
N GLN A 42 12.19 17.57 4.34
CA GLN A 42 13.38 18.43 4.34
C GLN A 42 14.37 17.91 3.31
N GLU A 43 14.93 18.81 2.49
CA GLU A 43 15.98 18.47 1.53
C GLU A 43 17.27 18.06 2.25
N GLU A 44 17.92 17.01 1.75
CA GLU A 44 19.23 16.58 2.22
C GLU A 44 20.33 17.08 1.28
N PRO A 45 21.43 17.65 1.82
CA PRO A 45 22.58 18.05 1.00
C PRO A 45 23.16 16.84 0.24
N LEU A 46 23.46 17.02 -1.05
CA LEU A 46 23.99 15.94 -1.90
C LEU A 46 25.41 15.53 -1.49
N ASP A 47 26.16 16.40 -0.81
CA ASP A 47 27.57 16.21 -0.44
C ASP A 47 27.77 15.24 0.73
N SER A 48 26.70 14.82 1.42
CA SER A 48 26.79 14.03 2.66
C SER A 48 26.51 12.53 2.50
N LEU A 49 26.40 12.00 1.28
CA LEU A 49 25.82 10.65 1.10
C LEU A 49 26.75 9.63 0.42
N PRO A 50 26.75 8.37 0.89
CA PRO A 50 27.46 7.26 0.22
C PRO A 50 26.86 6.97 -1.16
N ALA A 51 27.52 6.07 -1.90
CA ALA A 51 27.14 5.65 -3.26
C ALA A 51 25.63 5.43 -3.38
N PHE A 52 25.03 5.97 -4.45
CA PHE A 52 23.59 5.94 -4.67
C PHE A 52 23.10 4.51 -4.96
N ASP A 53 22.59 3.82 -3.92
CA ASP A 53 21.77 2.64 -4.15
C ASP A 53 20.35 3.07 -4.48
N SER A 54 19.97 2.99 -5.76
CA SER A 54 18.60 3.32 -6.19
C SER A 54 17.54 2.48 -5.48
N SER A 55 17.93 1.31 -4.97
CA SER A 55 17.07 0.42 -4.22
C SER A 55 16.83 0.87 -2.78
N GLU A 56 17.25 2.06 -2.33
CA GLU A 56 16.91 2.60 -1.00
C GLU A 56 15.95 3.79 -1.05
N TRP A 57 15.63 4.28 -2.26
CA TRP A 57 14.91 5.53 -2.46
C TRP A 57 13.63 5.34 -3.26
N VAL A 58 12.55 6.00 -2.83
CA VAL A 58 11.26 6.04 -3.50
C VAL A 58 11.11 7.37 -4.23
N THR A 59 10.59 7.35 -5.46
CA THR A 59 10.40 8.57 -6.25
C THR A 59 9.06 9.21 -5.90
N LEU A 60 9.08 10.51 -5.55
CA LEU A 60 7.88 11.27 -5.26
C LEU A 60 7.24 11.79 -6.56
N PRO A 61 5.90 11.78 -6.66
CA PRO A 61 5.20 12.32 -7.81
C PRO A 61 5.41 13.84 -7.92
N PRO A 62 5.32 14.42 -9.12
CA PRO A 62 5.41 15.86 -9.33
C PRO A 62 4.32 16.62 -8.56
N SER A 63 4.64 17.85 -8.14
CA SER A 63 3.66 18.75 -7.52
C SER A 63 2.69 19.28 -8.60
N ASP A 64 1.41 19.48 -8.25
CA ASP A 64 0.47 20.22 -9.11
C ASP A 64 0.68 21.74 -9.04
N PHE A 65 1.48 22.21 -8.07
CA PHE A 65 1.90 23.61 -8.06
C PHE A 65 2.71 23.87 -9.32
N ARG A 66 2.17 24.75 -10.18
CA ARG A 66 2.76 25.25 -11.42
C ARG A 66 3.99 26.12 -11.17
N ASP A 67 4.87 25.71 -10.26
CA ASP A 67 6.21 26.27 -10.25
C ASP A 67 6.94 25.69 -11.47
N LEU A 68 7.07 26.55 -12.47
CA LEU A 68 7.82 26.34 -13.72
C LEU A 68 9.29 25.93 -13.50
N SER A 69 9.73 25.79 -12.24
CA SER A 69 11.06 25.41 -11.79
C SER A 69 11.20 23.94 -11.39
N ASP A 70 10.13 23.15 -11.36
CA ASP A 70 10.16 21.77 -10.85
C ASP A 70 10.69 20.76 -11.89
N THR A 71 11.91 21.03 -12.35
CA THR A 71 12.72 20.15 -13.22
C THR A 71 13.39 19.02 -12.45
N PHE A 72 13.16 18.93 -11.14
CA PHE A 72 13.84 17.98 -10.25
C PHE A 72 13.01 16.71 -10.02
N VAL A 73 13.70 15.57 -9.94
CA VAL A 73 13.13 14.31 -9.45
C VAL A 73 13.41 14.22 -7.95
N TRP A 74 12.36 14.34 -7.15
CA TRP A 74 12.45 14.21 -5.70
C TRP A 74 12.40 12.75 -5.28
N LYS A 75 13.29 12.37 -4.36
CA LYS A 75 13.37 11.04 -3.80
C LYS A 75 13.32 11.08 -2.27
N LEU A 76 12.48 10.23 -1.70
CA LEU A 76 12.34 10.01 -0.26
C LEU A 76 13.01 8.68 0.09
N GLU A 77 13.67 8.60 1.24
CA GLU A 77 14.20 7.32 1.74
C GLU A 77 13.05 6.32 1.92
N ARG A 78 13.25 5.04 1.53
CA ARG A 78 12.18 4.04 1.62
C ARG A 78 11.73 3.81 3.06
N SER A 79 12.66 3.78 4.00
CA SER A 79 12.39 3.64 5.44
C SER A 79 11.39 4.71 5.91
N ASP A 80 11.63 5.97 5.55
CA ASP A 80 10.75 7.10 5.81
C ASP A 80 9.39 6.95 5.10
N ALA A 81 9.38 6.58 3.81
CA ALA A 81 8.14 6.36 3.07
C ALA A 81 7.26 5.28 3.73
N GLN A 82 7.87 4.16 4.14
CA GLN A 82 7.20 3.05 4.82
C GLN A 82 6.69 3.45 6.20
N ARG A 83 7.44 4.29 6.93
CA ARG A 83 7.02 4.85 8.21
C ARG A 83 5.77 5.73 8.07
N ILE A 84 5.76 6.64 7.09
CA ILE A 84 4.62 7.54 6.84
C ILE A 84 3.38 6.72 6.47
N ALA A 85 3.53 5.78 5.54
CA ALA A 85 2.44 4.90 5.13
C ALA A 85 1.88 4.10 6.32
N ARG A 86 2.73 3.59 7.21
CA ARG A 86 2.27 2.92 8.43
C ARG A 86 1.48 3.85 9.34
N ARG A 87 1.98 5.06 9.60
CA ARG A 87 1.29 6.04 10.45
C ARG A 87 -0.06 6.45 9.88
N LEU A 88 -0.16 6.57 8.57
CA LEU A 88 -1.42 6.80 7.85
C LEU A 88 -2.45 5.70 8.17
N LEU A 89 -2.02 4.44 8.13
CA LEU A 89 -2.88 3.27 8.36
C LEU A 89 -3.29 3.09 9.83
N GLU A 90 -2.53 3.65 10.78
CA GLU A 90 -2.85 3.65 12.22
C GLU A 90 -3.89 4.72 12.61
N MET A 91 -4.16 5.68 11.73
CA MET A 91 -5.16 6.71 12.00
C MET A 91 -6.54 6.07 12.18
N LYS A 92 -7.29 6.53 13.19
CA LYS A 92 -8.67 6.08 13.41
C LYS A 92 -9.55 6.68 12.33
N TRP A 93 -10.28 5.84 11.61
CA TRP A 93 -11.18 6.28 10.56
C TRP A 93 -12.52 6.71 11.16
N SER A 94 -13.21 7.62 10.49
CA SER A 94 -14.59 7.98 10.81
C SER A 94 -15.47 7.88 9.55
N PRO A 95 -16.72 7.37 9.66
CA PRO A 95 -17.70 7.45 8.59
C PRO A 95 -18.09 8.89 8.23
N GLU A 96 -17.75 9.88 9.06
CA GLU A 96 -17.91 11.30 8.76
C GLU A 96 -16.81 11.84 7.83
N GLY A 97 -15.71 11.08 7.66
CA GLY A 97 -14.59 11.38 6.79
C GLY A 97 -13.65 12.45 7.34
N PHE A 98 -12.34 12.28 7.12
CA PHE A 98 -11.40 13.39 7.12
C PHE A 98 -11.20 13.81 5.67
N LEU A 99 -12.08 14.66 5.15
CA LEU A 99 -11.95 15.15 3.78
C LEU A 99 -10.84 16.19 3.72
N PHE A 100 -9.59 15.76 3.54
CA PHE A 100 -8.52 16.69 3.20
C PHE A 100 -8.60 17.04 1.69
N GLY A 101 -8.77 18.33 1.43
CA GLY A 101 -9.09 18.85 0.10
C GLY A 101 -8.06 18.45 -0.96
N ARG A 102 -8.54 17.74 -1.99
CA ARG A 102 -7.78 17.36 -3.20
C ARG A 102 -7.21 18.55 -3.99
N ASN A 103 -7.66 19.78 -3.72
CA ASN A 103 -7.40 20.93 -4.60
C ASN A 103 -6.04 21.61 -4.40
N ARG A 104 -5.21 21.17 -3.45
CA ARG A 104 -3.80 21.61 -3.27
C ARG A 104 -2.93 20.49 -2.68
N ALA A 105 -2.95 19.33 -3.32
CA ALA A 105 -2.20 18.17 -2.87
C ALA A 105 -0.68 18.42 -3.00
N THR A 106 0.03 18.37 -1.88
CA THR A 106 1.49 18.40 -1.88
C THR A 106 2.07 17.11 -2.48
N ARG A 107 3.38 17.07 -2.79
CA ARG A 107 4.02 15.89 -3.39
C ARG A 107 3.87 14.66 -2.49
N LEU A 108 4.01 14.87 -1.17
CA LEU A 108 3.83 13.82 -0.17
C LEU A 108 2.37 13.34 -0.10
N TRP A 109 1.39 14.26 -0.15
CA TRP A 109 -0.02 13.86 -0.17
C TRP A 109 -0.34 13.03 -1.41
N ARG A 110 0.12 13.45 -2.59
CA ARG A 110 -0.07 12.71 -3.85
C ARG A 110 0.58 11.34 -3.81
N PHE A 111 1.78 11.25 -3.26
CA PHE A 111 2.49 9.98 -3.08
C PHE A 111 1.64 9.00 -2.29
N LEU A 112 1.13 9.42 -1.13
CA LEU A 112 0.29 8.59 -0.27
C LEU A 112 -1.06 8.29 -0.94
N SER A 113 -1.64 9.25 -1.66
CA SER A 113 -2.95 9.12 -2.31
C SER A 113 -2.95 8.26 -3.56
N THR A 114 -1.79 7.96 -4.16
CA THR A 114 -1.73 7.23 -5.44
C THR A 114 -2.35 5.83 -5.34
N ALA A 115 -2.25 5.19 -4.17
CA ALA A 115 -2.88 3.88 -3.95
C ALA A 115 -4.42 3.94 -3.97
N ALA A 116 -5.03 5.10 -3.70
CA ALA A 116 -6.47 5.25 -3.77
C ALA A 116 -7.01 5.30 -5.20
N ASP A 117 -6.17 5.64 -6.19
CA ASP A 117 -6.58 5.68 -7.60
C ASP A 117 -6.94 4.27 -8.12
N ASP A 118 -6.28 3.24 -7.58
CA ASP A 118 -6.50 1.83 -7.90
C ASP A 118 -7.72 1.21 -7.17
N LEU A 119 -8.32 1.94 -6.23
CA LEU A 119 -9.35 1.42 -5.33
C LEU A 119 -10.60 0.93 -6.09
N ARG A 120 -11.08 1.72 -7.04
CA ARG A 120 -12.27 1.37 -7.83
C ARG A 120 -12.07 0.04 -8.55
N ASP A 121 -10.95 -0.08 -9.26
CA ASP A 121 -10.60 -1.29 -10.01
C ASP A 121 -10.50 -2.51 -9.10
N LEU A 122 -9.90 -2.36 -7.91
CA LEU A 122 -9.85 -3.43 -6.92
C LEU A 122 -11.24 -3.82 -6.39
N LEU A 123 -12.12 -2.85 -6.12
CA LEU A 123 -13.47 -3.11 -5.64
C LEU A 123 -14.30 -3.81 -6.71
N ASP A 124 -14.24 -3.33 -7.95
CA ASP A 124 -14.92 -3.96 -9.09
C ASP A 124 -14.46 -5.40 -9.30
N ARG A 125 -13.15 -5.67 -9.19
CA ARG A 125 -12.62 -7.03 -9.33
C ARG A 125 -12.98 -7.93 -8.17
N THR A 126 -12.97 -7.42 -6.96
CA THR A 126 -13.43 -8.16 -5.77
C THR A 126 -14.91 -8.50 -5.90
N ARG A 127 -15.74 -7.58 -6.41
CA ARG A 127 -17.14 -7.83 -6.72
C ARG A 127 -17.32 -8.94 -7.77
N LEU A 128 -16.52 -8.93 -8.84
CA LEU A 128 -16.58 -9.97 -9.87
C LEU A 128 -16.13 -11.35 -9.36
N ASN A 129 -15.24 -11.39 -8.37
CA ASN A 129 -14.66 -12.63 -7.84
C ASN A 129 -15.16 -12.98 -6.42
N LEU A 130 -16.37 -12.53 -6.05
CA LEU A 130 -16.98 -12.83 -4.75
C LEU A 130 -17.07 -14.32 -4.45
N ASN A 131 -17.15 -15.18 -5.46
CA ASN A 131 -17.18 -16.63 -5.28
C ASN A 131 -15.89 -17.22 -4.70
N ILE A 132 -14.76 -16.50 -4.83
CA ILE A 132 -13.44 -16.94 -4.35
C ILE A 132 -13.12 -16.29 -3.00
N ILE A 133 -13.78 -15.17 -2.71
CA ILE A 133 -13.58 -14.34 -1.52
C ILE A 133 -14.65 -14.63 -0.45
N GLY A 134 -15.85 -15.07 -0.84
CA GLY A 134 -16.94 -15.45 0.04
C GLY A 134 -16.95 -16.94 0.33
N GLU A 135 -17.05 -17.31 1.60
CA GLU A 135 -17.03 -18.71 2.04
C GLU A 135 -18.41 -19.38 2.00
N ASN A 136 -19.49 -18.60 2.02
CA ASN A 136 -20.87 -19.05 1.87
C ASN A 136 -21.71 -18.01 1.10
N ASP A 137 -22.91 -18.39 0.63
CA ASP A 137 -23.73 -17.51 -0.21
C ASP A 137 -24.28 -16.27 0.54
N SER A 138 -24.59 -16.40 1.84
CA SER A 138 -24.99 -15.27 2.69
C SER A 138 -23.88 -14.22 2.80
N ASP A 139 -22.62 -14.66 2.91
CA ASP A 139 -21.45 -13.80 2.98
C ASP A 139 -21.15 -13.12 1.64
N LYS A 140 -21.56 -13.72 0.51
CA LYS A 140 -21.46 -13.09 -0.81
C LYS A 140 -22.50 -12.00 -0.97
N GLU A 141 -23.73 -12.22 -0.54
CA GLU A 141 -24.80 -11.21 -0.54
C GLU A 141 -24.41 -10.01 0.32
N LYS A 142 -23.97 -10.24 1.56
CA LYS A 142 -23.49 -9.17 2.45
C LYS A 142 -22.34 -8.37 1.83
N LEU A 143 -21.37 -9.03 1.19
CA LEU A 143 -20.29 -8.29 0.53
C LEU A 143 -20.80 -7.47 -0.66
N LYS A 144 -21.72 -8.03 -1.44
CA LYS A 144 -22.31 -7.33 -2.58
C LYS A 144 -23.07 -6.07 -2.13
N ASP A 145 -23.84 -6.18 -1.06
CA ASP A 145 -24.62 -5.08 -0.49
C ASP A 145 -23.75 -3.90 -0.08
N VAL A 146 -22.52 -4.17 0.36
CA VAL A 146 -21.57 -3.14 0.80
C VAL A 146 -20.65 -2.66 -0.34
N LEU A 147 -20.30 -3.54 -1.28
CA LEU A 147 -19.45 -3.23 -2.44
C LEU A 147 -20.14 -2.35 -3.47
N ASP A 148 -21.42 -2.61 -3.79
CA ASP A 148 -22.13 -1.87 -4.84
C ASP A 148 -22.26 -0.36 -4.51
N PRO A 149 -22.61 0.04 -3.27
CA PRO A 149 -22.53 1.44 -2.84
C PRO A 149 -21.11 2.01 -2.87
N ALA A 150 -20.11 1.26 -2.40
CA ALA A 150 -18.70 1.68 -2.37
C ALA A 150 -18.13 1.98 -3.77
N ILE A 151 -18.38 1.11 -4.74
CA ILE A 151 -17.96 1.29 -6.14
C ILE A 151 -18.60 2.53 -6.75
N ARG A 152 -19.89 2.77 -6.46
CA ARG A 152 -20.58 3.98 -6.90
C ARG A 152 -20.00 5.25 -6.28
N ALA A 153 -19.57 5.18 -5.03
CA ALA A 153 -18.93 6.30 -4.34
C ALA A 153 -17.59 6.70 -4.97
N CYS A 154 -16.78 5.72 -5.39
CA CYS A 154 -15.49 5.97 -6.06
C CYS A 154 -15.61 6.75 -7.39
N ASN A 155 -16.80 6.76 -8.01
CA ASN A 155 -17.04 7.44 -9.29
C ASN A 155 -17.42 8.91 -9.15
N ARG A 156 -17.77 9.37 -7.95
CA ARG A 156 -18.19 10.75 -7.71
C ARG A 156 -16.96 11.57 -7.33
N TYR A 157 -16.71 12.63 -8.09
CA TYR A 157 -15.65 13.60 -7.79
C TYR A 157 -15.86 14.29 -6.43
N ASP A 158 -17.09 14.31 -5.93
CA ASP A 158 -17.45 14.68 -4.56
C ASP A 158 -17.90 13.44 -3.79
N LEU A 159 -17.01 12.89 -2.97
CA LEU A 159 -17.38 11.88 -1.98
C LEU A 159 -18.29 12.55 -0.92
N ASP A 160 -19.59 12.37 -1.07
CA ASP A 160 -20.57 12.79 -0.07
C ASP A 160 -20.48 11.90 1.19
N ARG A 161 -21.14 12.33 2.28
CA ARG A 161 -21.16 11.58 3.55
C ARG A 161 -21.66 10.14 3.37
N ALA A 162 -22.57 9.90 2.43
CA ALA A 162 -23.10 8.57 2.17
C ALA A 162 -22.08 7.67 1.45
N GLY A 163 -21.32 8.23 0.50
CA GLY A 163 -20.21 7.54 -0.17
C GLY A 163 -19.06 7.21 0.79
N THR A 164 -18.76 8.13 1.70
CA THR A 164 -17.80 7.96 2.79
C THR A 164 -18.25 6.84 3.74
N GLY A 165 -19.53 6.81 4.12
CA GLY A 165 -20.11 5.71 4.90
C GLY A 165 -20.04 4.35 4.18
N ALA A 166 -20.37 4.31 2.89
CA ALA A 166 -20.31 3.08 2.10
C ALA A 166 -18.90 2.47 2.01
N LEU A 167 -17.87 3.31 1.81
CA LEU A 167 -16.48 2.86 1.82
C LEU A 167 -16.03 2.39 3.21
N PHE A 168 -16.50 3.06 4.27
CA PHE A 168 -16.22 2.67 5.65
C PHE A 168 -16.82 1.29 5.99
N ASP A 169 -18.07 1.05 5.59
CA ASP A 169 -18.74 -0.24 5.79
C ASP A 169 -18.04 -1.36 5.00
N ALA A 170 -17.58 -1.07 3.78
CA ALA A 170 -16.83 -2.02 2.95
C ALA A 170 -15.55 -2.46 3.64
N LEU A 171 -14.83 -1.50 4.23
CA LEU A 171 -13.63 -1.81 4.98
C LEU A 171 -13.91 -2.69 6.20
N ASN A 172 -14.91 -2.37 7.02
CA ASN A 172 -15.21 -3.16 8.21
C ASN A 172 -15.48 -4.61 7.84
N SER A 173 -16.25 -4.81 6.77
CA SER A 173 -16.53 -6.13 6.20
C SER A 173 -15.26 -6.88 5.76
N PHE A 174 -14.25 -6.19 5.21
CA PHE A 174 -12.98 -6.80 4.84
C PHE A 174 -12.04 -7.01 6.02
N THR A 175 -12.08 -6.13 7.02
CA THR A 175 -11.29 -6.22 8.25
C THR A 175 -11.60 -7.49 8.99
N GLU A 176 -12.88 -7.75 9.24
CA GLU A 176 -13.34 -8.97 9.91
C GLU A 176 -12.89 -10.24 9.18
N ARG A 177 -12.76 -10.18 7.85
CA ARG A 177 -12.31 -11.31 7.02
C ARG A 177 -10.80 -11.49 7.04
N LEU A 178 -10.02 -10.42 7.17
CA LEU A 178 -8.56 -10.46 7.32
C LEU A 178 -8.14 -10.93 8.72
N SER A 179 -8.92 -10.61 9.76
CA SER A 179 -8.61 -10.89 11.17
C SER A 179 -8.78 -12.35 11.61
N ARG A 180 -8.66 -13.33 10.69
CA ARG A 180 -8.92 -14.74 11.01
C ARG A 180 -7.66 -15.50 11.46
N LYS A 181 -6.47 -15.01 11.14
CA LYS A 181 -5.18 -15.58 11.60
C LYS A 181 -4.15 -14.50 11.82
N LYS A 182 -3.38 -14.60 12.91
CA LYS A 182 -2.27 -13.68 13.24
C LYS A 182 -1.25 -13.51 12.10
N ALA A 183 -0.97 -14.58 11.35
CA ALA A 183 -0.06 -14.52 10.20
C ALA A 183 -0.64 -13.71 9.02
N ASP A 184 -1.95 -13.81 8.79
CA ASP A 184 -2.63 -13.06 7.72
C ASP A 184 -2.71 -11.57 8.07
N GLU A 185 -2.87 -11.23 9.35
CA GLU A 185 -2.80 -9.86 9.85
C GLU A 185 -1.42 -9.24 9.57
N ILE A 186 -0.35 -9.96 9.91
CA ILE A 186 1.04 -9.48 9.68
C ILE A 186 1.30 -9.25 8.20
N ILE A 187 0.93 -10.21 7.34
CA ILE A 187 1.09 -10.02 5.89
C ILE A 187 0.22 -8.88 5.39
N GLY A 188 -1.01 -8.76 5.90
CA GLY A 188 -1.89 -7.64 5.59
C GLY A 188 -1.23 -6.30 5.90
N GLU A 189 -0.62 -6.14 7.08
CA GLU A 189 0.12 -4.94 7.47
C GLU A 189 1.25 -4.61 6.50
N LEU A 190 2.06 -5.61 6.15
CA LEU A 190 3.18 -5.45 5.24
C LEU A 190 2.72 -5.08 3.82
N VAL A 191 1.65 -5.73 3.35
CA VAL A 191 1.02 -5.42 2.06
C VAL A 191 0.47 -4.00 2.06
N PHE A 192 -0.14 -3.53 3.16
CA PHE A 192 -0.66 -2.17 3.20
C PHE A 192 0.45 -1.13 2.96
N VAL A 193 1.58 -1.31 3.65
CA VAL A 193 2.73 -0.42 3.54
C VAL A 193 3.30 -0.45 2.13
N LEU A 194 3.54 -1.64 1.57
CA LEU A 194 4.10 -1.77 0.22
C LEU A 194 3.15 -1.26 -0.85
N PHE A 195 1.85 -1.48 -0.72
CA PHE A 195 0.87 -1.03 -1.70
C PHE A 195 0.83 0.50 -1.81
N ILE A 196 1.03 1.21 -0.70
CA ILE A 196 1.16 2.67 -0.69
C ILE A 196 2.52 3.11 -1.27
N THR A 197 3.60 2.48 -0.82
CA THR A 197 4.95 3.01 -1.01
C THR A 197 5.69 2.51 -2.24
N ASP A 198 5.27 1.40 -2.83
CA ASP A 198 5.96 0.74 -3.93
C ASP A 198 5.03 0.60 -5.15
N PRO A 199 5.26 1.39 -6.22
CA PRO A 199 4.41 1.35 -7.41
C PRO A 199 4.55 0.05 -8.21
N GLU A 200 5.70 -0.62 -8.17
CA GLU A 200 5.91 -1.89 -8.86
C GLU A 200 5.13 -3.00 -8.15
N PHE A 201 5.23 -3.06 -6.82
CA PHE A 201 4.44 -3.96 -6.00
C PHE A 201 2.94 -3.73 -6.22
N ARG A 202 2.49 -2.46 -6.18
CA ARG A 202 1.10 -2.10 -6.46
C ARG A 202 0.66 -2.58 -7.83
N HIS A 203 1.47 -2.36 -8.87
CA HIS A 203 1.15 -2.84 -10.21
C HIS A 203 1.02 -4.36 -10.27
N LEU A 204 1.87 -5.10 -9.57
CA LEU A 204 1.79 -6.57 -9.51
C LEU A 204 0.56 -7.06 -8.77
N VAL A 205 0.16 -6.41 -7.68
CA VAL A 205 -1.11 -6.72 -7.01
C VAL A 205 -2.28 -6.44 -7.96
N MET A 206 -2.23 -5.34 -8.70
CA MET A 206 -3.20 -5.02 -9.73
C MET A 206 -3.18 -6.02 -10.89
N GLN A 207 -2.03 -6.59 -11.28
CA GLN A 207 -2.01 -7.66 -12.28
C GLN A 207 -2.56 -8.96 -11.71
N SER A 208 -2.15 -9.32 -10.49
CA SER A 208 -2.53 -10.56 -9.82
C SER A 208 -4.03 -10.62 -9.54
N SER A 209 -4.67 -9.49 -9.23
CA SER A 209 -6.14 -9.43 -9.08
C SER A 209 -6.91 -9.77 -10.35
N LYS A 210 -6.29 -9.72 -11.54
CA LYS A 210 -6.90 -10.20 -12.79
C LYS A 210 -6.96 -11.74 -12.85
N HIS A 211 -6.01 -12.40 -12.19
CA HIS A 211 -5.91 -13.86 -12.15
C HIS A 211 -6.77 -14.50 -11.07
N LEU A 212 -7.50 -13.71 -10.28
CA LEU A 212 -8.55 -14.21 -9.41
C LEU A 212 -9.71 -14.85 -10.18
N SER A 213 -9.83 -14.72 -11.51
CA SER A 213 -10.97 -15.31 -12.22
C SER A 213 -10.82 -16.83 -12.46
N PRO A 214 -11.92 -17.60 -12.32
CA PRO A 214 -11.92 -19.06 -12.45
C PRO A 214 -11.49 -19.56 -13.85
N SER A 215 -11.54 -18.71 -14.88
CA SER A 215 -11.03 -19.01 -16.23
C SER A 215 -9.51 -19.20 -16.29
N SER A 216 -8.75 -18.69 -15.30
CA SER A 216 -7.28 -18.84 -15.25
C SER A 216 -6.84 -20.22 -14.72
N GLN A 217 -7.73 -20.95 -14.05
CA GLN A 217 -7.44 -22.32 -13.58
C GLN A 217 -7.62 -23.38 -14.68
N ASN A 218 -8.38 -23.06 -15.74
CA ASN A 218 -8.64 -23.98 -16.86
C ASN A 218 -7.60 -23.89 -17.99
N SER A 219 -6.63 -22.97 -17.92
CA SER A 219 -5.55 -22.86 -18.93
C SER A 219 -4.31 -23.69 -18.59
N ARG A 220 -4.48 -24.87 -17.97
CA ARG A 220 -3.45 -25.91 -17.86
C ARG A 220 -3.83 -27.13 -18.71
N LEU A 221 -3.98 -26.90 -20.01
CA LEU A 221 -3.95 -27.96 -21.01
C LEU A 221 -2.54 -28.00 -21.59
N GLY A 222 -1.75 -28.96 -21.11
CA GLY A 222 -0.35 -29.17 -21.50
C GLY A 222 0.24 -30.36 -20.77
N VAL A 223 -0.07 -31.55 -21.27
CA VAL A 223 0.40 -32.88 -20.88
C VAL A 223 1.90 -32.92 -20.55
N THR A 224 2.29 -33.35 -19.34
CA THR A 224 3.19 -34.52 -19.14
C THR A 224 3.25 -34.97 -17.68
N THR A 225 3.10 -36.27 -17.50
CA THR A 225 3.11 -37.03 -16.26
C THR A 225 4.51 -37.01 -15.63
N THR A 226 4.72 -36.21 -14.59
CA THR A 226 5.76 -36.46 -13.56
C THR A 226 5.40 -35.68 -12.31
N THR A 227 5.23 -36.40 -11.21
CA THR A 227 5.30 -35.91 -9.81
C THR A 227 4.51 -34.64 -9.52
N VAL A 228 3.29 -34.81 -8.99
CA VAL A 228 2.46 -33.72 -8.46
C VAL A 228 3.17 -33.07 -7.26
N VAL A 229 4.02 -32.09 -7.53
CA VAL A 229 4.29 -30.99 -6.60
C VAL A 229 3.16 -29.99 -6.84
N PRO A 230 2.32 -29.67 -5.83
CA PRO A 230 1.30 -28.66 -6.01
C PRO A 230 2.01 -27.34 -6.33
N VAL A 231 1.81 -26.82 -7.55
CA VAL A 231 2.33 -25.51 -7.94
C VAL A 231 1.65 -24.46 -7.07
N THR A 232 2.35 -24.07 -6.00
CA THR A 232 2.12 -22.96 -5.08
C THR A 232 2.29 -21.61 -5.78
N GLY A 233 1.64 -21.42 -6.94
CA GLY A 233 1.76 -20.22 -7.77
C GLY A 233 0.98 -19.00 -7.24
N ASP A 234 0.06 -19.21 -6.31
CA ASP A 234 -0.87 -18.16 -5.81
C ASP A 234 -0.52 -17.66 -4.40
N VAL A 235 0.68 -18.01 -3.91
CA VAL A 235 1.10 -17.75 -2.54
C VAL A 235 2.19 -16.68 -2.54
N ILE A 236 1.86 -15.52 -1.98
CA ILE A 236 2.85 -14.50 -1.67
C ILE A 236 3.51 -14.89 -0.35
N THR A 237 4.82 -14.75 -0.33
CA THR A 237 5.63 -15.24 0.77
C THR A 237 6.44 -14.11 1.36
N TYR A 238 6.37 -13.90 2.67
CA TYR A 238 7.34 -13.05 3.34
C TYR A 238 8.54 -13.87 3.82
N SER A 239 9.75 -13.38 3.57
CA SER A 239 11.01 -13.98 4.02
C SER A 239 11.68 -13.06 5.03
N ARG A 240 11.84 -13.54 6.27
CA ARG A 240 12.49 -12.80 7.36
C ARG A 240 13.98 -12.57 7.10
N PRO A 241 14.80 -13.55 6.64
CA PRO A 241 16.21 -13.32 6.36
C PRO A 241 16.45 -12.25 5.28
N ALA A 242 15.55 -12.16 4.30
CA ALA A 242 15.62 -11.17 3.23
C ALA A 242 14.93 -9.84 3.59
N SER A 243 14.21 -9.78 4.71
CA SER A 243 13.32 -8.66 5.08
C SER A 243 12.49 -8.19 3.89
N ALA A 244 11.81 -9.13 3.22
CA ALA A 244 11.13 -8.85 1.96
C ALA A 244 9.86 -9.68 1.75
N ILE A 245 8.89 -9.08 1.06
CA ILE A 245 7.78 -9.83 0.45
C ILE A 245 8.24 -10.34 -0.92
N LEU A 246 8.12 -11.65 -1.09
CA LEU A 246 8.41 -12.39 -2.30
C LEU A 246 7.10 -12.68 -3.04
N VAL A 247 6.98 -12.14 -4.24
CA VAL A 247 5.82 -12.31 -5.12
C VAL A 247 6.18 -13.25 -6.27
N PRO A 248 5.38 -14.29 -6.55
CA PRO A 248 5.62 -15.15 -7.70
C PRO A 248 5.44 -14.35 -9.00
N SER A 249 6.46 -14.34 -9.87
CA SER A 249 6.35 -13.76 -11.21
C SER A 249 5.78 -14.76 -12.21
N ALA A 250 5.21 -14.24 -13.30
CA ALA A 250 4.74 -15.03 -14.45
C ALA A 250 5.83 -15.93 -15.07
N PHE A 251 7.10 -15.60 -14.87
CA PHE A 251 8.24 -16.36 -15.39
C PHE A 251 8.86 -17.33 -14.37
N GLY A 252 8.18 -17.59 -13.24
CA GLY A 252 8.65 -18.51 -12.20
C GLY A 252 9.75 -17.95 -11.29
N VAL A 253 10.24 -16.74 -11.53
CA VAL A 253 11.18 -16.02 -10.65
C VAL A 253 10.39 -15.31 -9.54
N LYS A 254 10.83 -15.41 -8.29
CA LYS A 254 10.23 -14.61 -7.20
C LYS A 254 10.78 -13.19 -7.27
N GLN A 255 9.89 -12.20 -7.39
CA GLN A 255 10.26 -10.79 -7.26
C GLN A 255 10.26 -10.41 -5.78
N SER A 256 11.26 -9.65 -5.35
CA SER A 256 11.49 -9.33 -3.94
C SER A 256 11.27 -7.84 -3.68
N PHE A 257 10.37 -7.54 -2.73
CA PHE A 257 10.03 -6.19 -2.31
C PHE A 257 10.50 -5.96 -0.88
N ARG A 258 11.47 -5.07 -0.72
CA ARG A 258 12.15 -4.84 0.57
C ARG A 258 11.24 -4.12 1.56
N ILE A 259 11.30 -4.57 2.80
CA ILE A 259 10.53 -4.05 3.92
C ILE A 259 11.49 -3.73 5.05
N ASP A 260 11.39 -2.52 5.57
CA ASP A 260 12.15 -2.09 6.73
C ASP A 260 11.46 -2.53 8.02
N LEU A 261 11.83 -3.70 8.51
CA LEU A 261 11.25 -4.30 9.71
C LEU A 261 11.64 -3.52 10.96
N ASP A 262 12.88 -3.04 11.03
CA ASP A 262 13.37 -2.34 12.21
C ASP A 262 12.52 -1.09 12.44
N TRP A 263 12.27 -0.32 11.39
CA TRP A 263 11.43 0.87 11.47
C TRP A 263 9.93 0.59 11.63
N LEU A 264 9.38 -0.41 10.93
CA LEU A 264 7.96 -0.77 11.07
C LEU A 264 7.62 -1.32 12.46
N TYR A 265 8.59 -1.88 13.18
CA TYR A 265 8.36 -2.59 14.45
C TYR A 265 9.06 -1.99 15.68
N HIS A 266 9.84 -0.92 15.55
CA HIS A 266 10.46 -0.26 16.69
C HIS A 266 9.42 0.36 17.67
N GLU A 267 8.22 0.69 17.19
CA GLU A 267 7.21 1.43 17.96
C GLU A 267 5.95 0.61 18.35
N ASN A 268 5.81 -0.67 17.94
CA ASN A 268 4.56 -1.43 18.09
C ASN A 268 4.75 -2.84 18.71
N GLY A 269 4.13 -3.09 19.86
CA GLY A 269 4.44 -4.25 20.71
C GLY A 269 3.94 -5.63 20.21
N ALA A 270 2.83 -5.71 19.48
CA ALA A 270 2.23 -7.00 19.12
C ALA A 270 2.98 -7.73 17.98
N THR A 271 3.30 -7.02 16.90
CA THR A 271 4.06 -7.57 15.76
C THR A 271 5.54 -7.75 16.11
N GLN A 272 6.10 -6.82 16.90
CA GLN A 272 7.45 -6.93 17.45
C GLN A 272 7.62 -8.18 18.34
N ARG A 273 6.66 -8.47 19.22
CA ARG A 273 6.66 -9.72 20.01
C ARG A 273 6.62 -10.94 19.10
N TRP A 274 5.77 -10.95 18.07
CA TRP A 274 5.69 -12.09 17.16
C TRP A 274 7.03 -12.40 16.46
N PHE A 275 7.74 -11.37 15.97
CA PHE A 275 9.06 -11.55 15.35
C PHE A 275 10.20 -11.83 16.36
N ARG A 276 10.14 -11.25 17.58
CA ARG A 276 11.16 -11.46 18.63
C ARG A 276 11.04 -12.80 19.36
N GLU A 277 9.83 -13.28 19.63
CA GLU A 277 9.56 -14.46 20.46
C GLU A 277 9.73 -15.80 19.70
N ALA A 278 10.52 -15.83 18.62
CA ALA A 278 10.77 -17.01 17.76
C ALA A 278 9.51 -17.67 17.14
N GLN A 279 8.31 -17.11 17.34
CA GLN A 279 7.08 -17.50 16.64
C GLN A 279 7.03 -16.94 15.20
N GLY A 280 7.90 -15.97 14.90
CA GLY A 280 8.07 -15.40 13.58
C GLY A 280 8.77 -16.39 12.65
N ARG A 281 7.97 -17.15 11.90
CA ARG A 281 8.48 -18.10 10.89
C ARG A 281 9.47 -17.41 9.97
N GLU A 282 10.53 -18.13 9.57
CA GLU A 282 11.47 -17.65 8.55
C GLU A 282 10.75 -17.28 7.25
N GLU A 283 9.67 -18.03 6.98
CA GLU A 283 8.82 -17.88 5.82
C GLU A 283 7.34 -17.85 6.24
N ILE A 284 6.61 -16.80 5.84
CA ILE A 284 5.17 -16.68 6.06
C ILE A 284 4.49 -16.70 4.70
N GLN A 285 3.46 -17.53 4.57
CA GLN A 285 2.70 -17.68 3.34
C GLN A 285 1.32 -17.04 3.50
N ALA A 286 0.92 -16.25 2.52
CA ALA A 286 -0.43 -15.71 2.41
C ALA A 286 -1.00 -16.01 1.03
N SER A 287 -2.29 -16.35 1.02
CA SER A 287 -3.02 -16.48 -0.23
C SER A 287 -3.16 -15.13 -0.92
N LEU A 288 -3.25 -15.15 -2.25
CA LEU A 288 -3.53 -13.96 -3.05
C LEU A 288 -4.82 -13.23 -2.60
N ARG A 289 -5.82 -13.95 -2.09
CA ARG A 289 -7.04 -13.37 -1.50
C ARG A 289 -6.71 -12.43 -0.33
N VAL A 290 -5.85 -12.85 0.60
CA VAL A 290 -5.43 -12.01 1.74
C VAL A 290 -4.72 -10.76 1.24
N VAL A 291 -3.86 -10.89 0.23
CA VAL A 291 -3.13 -9.75 -0.34
C VAL A 291 -4.06 -8.75 -1.02
N ILE A 292 -5.06 -9.22 -1.76
CA ILE A 292 -6.01 -8.32 -2.44
C ILE A 292 -6.96 -7.65 -1.45
N LEU A 293 -7.46 -8.39 -0.47
CA LEU A 293 -8.22 -7.81 0.64
C LEU A 293 -7.38 -6.78 1.40
N ALA A 294 -6.08 -7.03 1.54
CA ALA A 294 -5.21 -6.09 2.19
C ALA A 294 -4.99 -4.82 1.34
N ALA A 295 -4.69 -4.97 0.06
CA ALA A 295 -4.55 -3.86 -0.88
C ALA A 295 -5.82 -2.98 -0.97
N LEU A 296 -7.00 -3.60 -0.98
CA LEU A 296 -8.27 -2.89 -0.90
C LEU A 296 -8.36 -2.00 0.32
N ARG A 297 -7.99 -2.54 1.49
CA ARG A 297 -7.96 -1.77 2.73
C ARG A 297 -6.96 -0.62 2.68
N ALA A 298 -5.78 -0.83 2.12
CA ALA A 298 -4.79 0.24 1.95
C ALA A 298 -5.34 1.37 1.06
N GLY A 299 -5.94 1.02 -0.08
CA GLY A 299 -6.58 1.97 -0.99
C GLY A 299 -7.71 2.75 -0.33
N CYS A 300 -8.61 2.08 0.41
CA CYS A 300 -9.64 2.75 1.20
C CYS A 300 -9.03 3.68 2.26
N GLY A 301 -8.07 3.20 3.05
CA GLY A 301 -7.55 3.96 4.20
C GLY A 301 -6.88 5.26 3.82
N VAL A 302 -6.22 5.26 2.68
CA VAL A 302 -5.63 6.45 2.07
C VAL A 302 -6.67 7.50 1.70
N VAL A 303 -7.90 7.11 1.33
CA VAL A 303 -8.98 8.06 1.01
C VAL A 303 -9.45 8.85 2.24
N PHE A 304 -9.34 8.27 3.44
CA PHE A 304 -9.87 8.84 4.67
C PHE A 304 -8.82 9.47 5.59
N ALA A 305 -7.54 9.32 5.27
CA ALA A 305 -6.46 9.79 6.13
C ALA A 305 -6.19 11.29 5.98
#